data_AF-A0A1F5H2M1-F1
#
_entry.id   AF-A0A1F5H2M1-F1
#
_cell.length_a   1.000
_cell.length_b   1.000
_cell.length_c   1.000
_cell.angle_alpha   90.00
_cell.angle_beta   90.00
_cell.angle_gamma   90.00
#
_symmetry.space_group_name_H-M   'P 1'
#
loop_
_entity.id
_entity.type
_entity.pdbx_description
1 polymer ?
#
loop_
_entity_poly.entity_id
_entity_poly.type
_entity_poly.pdbx_seq_one_letter_code
_entity_poly.pdbx_strand_id
1 'polypeptide(L)'
;MATDMERHYREVLARMELGDKHFDLLDRQYRELRAALQLDCLDFDRFPKTETKVKEELARQADRYIEFGLNGHRQINMEQGKFKDSLIALACFQLENFAGRFDIPVAVLGQVPAKDIYKAAGVDYQLGDLDVRDWPDDPQGYVTPQRFYLSWMDTGVFNLDRKVEDVRTNLAPDMRGATESDGSGLYVAHPRILEHHYVDFPGTSVGSGHAPYLHLFIGRPEVGYDWVDCAYPEFGSALCGRD
;
A
#
# COMPACT_ATOMS: atom_id res chain seq x y z
N MET A 1 22.24 4.29 -19.52
CA MET A 1 21.55 4.84 -20.71
C MET A 1 20.42 5.70 -20.18
N ALA A 2 20.54 7.03 -20.30
CA ALA A 2 19.45 7.93 -19.90
C ALA A 2 18.23 7.64 -20.78
N THR A 3 17.08 7.43 -20.15
CA THR A 3 15.82 7.13 -20.84
C THR A 3 15.43 8.31 -21.73
N ASP A 4 14.80 8.04 -22.87
CA ASP A 4 14.50 9.03 -23.90
C ASP A 4 13.67 10.22 -23.40
N MET A 5 12.99 10.07 -22.26
CA MET A 5 12.24 11.13 -21.59
C MET A 5 13.16 12.14 -20.88
N GLU A 6 14.22 11.67 -20.21
CA GLU A 6 15.19 12.54 -19.54
C GLU A 6 16.01 13.35 -20.57
N ARG A 7 16.28 12.75 -21.73
CA ARG A 7 16.88 13.42 -22.88
C ARG A 7 15.95 14.47 -23.47
N HIS A 8 14.68 14.13 -23.70
CA HIS A 8 13.68 15.05 -24.24
C HIS A 8 13.42 16.23 -23.29
N TYR A 9 13.34 15.98 -21.98
CA TYR A 9 13.16 17.02 -20.97
C TYR A 9 14.37 17.96 -20.88
N ARG A 10 15.59 17.40 -20.91
CA ARG A 10 16.83 18.20 -20.99
C ARG A 10 16.92 19.01 -22.29
N GLU A 11 16.48 18.46 -23.42
CA GLU A 11 16.44 19.17 -24.70
C GLU A 11 15.40 20.30 -24.73
N VAL A 12 14.23 20.11 -24.11
CA VAL A 12 13.20 21.15 -23.97
C VAL A 12 13.70 22.28 -23.05
N LEU A 13 14.34 21.95 -21.93
CA LEU A 13 14.90 22.94 -21.02
C LEU A 13 16.12 23.68 -21.60
N ALA A 14 16.99 22.99 -22.35
CA ALA A 14 18.11 23.61 -23.06
C ALA A 14 17.64 24.56 -24.17
N ARG A 15 16.48 24.30 -24.80
CA ARG A 15 15.86 25.21 -25.78
C ARG A 15 15.21 26.45 -25.16
N MET A 16 15.02 26.48 -23.84
CA MET A 16 14.42 27.62 -23.12
C MET A 16 15.46 28.59 -22.55
N GLU A 17 16.76 28.41 -22.82
CA GLU A 17 17.88 29.26 -22.33
C GLU A 17 17.87 29.54 -20.82
N LEU A 18 17.26 28.65 -20.01
CA LEU A 18 17.24 28.77 -18.56
C LEU A 18 18.47 28.06 -18.00
N GLY A 19 19.52 28.83 -17.67
CA GLY A 19 20.78 28.30 -17.13
C GLY A 19 20.61 27.54 -15.82
N ASP A 20 21.61 26.71 -15.46
CA ASP A 20 21.62 25.71 -14.36
C ASP A 20 21.01 26.18 -13.03
N LYS A 21 21.15 27.47 -12.68
CA LYS A 21 20.54 28.05 -11.46
C LYS A 21 19.01 28.09 -11.46
N HIS A 22 18.36 28.13 -12.62
CA HIS A 22 16.91 28.04 -12.74
C HIS A 22 16.42 26.59 -12.64
N PHE A 23 17.24 25.60 -13.02
CA PHE A 23 16.91 24.19 -12.86
C PHE A 23 16.87 23.82 -11.37
N ASP A 24 17.88 24.20 -10.59
CA ASP A 24 17.90 23.94 -9.14
C ASP A 24 16.75 24.66 -8.41
N LEU A 25 16.38 25.86 -8.88
CA LEU A 25 15.25 26.61 -8.32
C LEU A 25 13.91 25.96 -8.68
N LEU A 26 13.73 25.49 -9.91
CA LEU A 26 12.51 24.81 -10.36
C LEU A 26 12.37 23.42 -9.75
N ASP A 27 13.45 22.65 -9.63
CA ASP A 27 13.47 21.35 -8.96
C ASP A 27 13.22 21.51 -7.45
N ARG A 28 13.80 22.53 -6.82
CA ARG A 28 13.48 22.89 -5.43
C ARG A 28 12.04 23.34 -5.29
N GLN A 29 11.53 24.21 -6.16
CA GLN A 29 10.13 24.65 -6.14
C GLN A 29 9.18 23.50 -6.44
N TYR A 30 9.54 22.55 -7.28
CA TYR A 30 8.74 21.36 -7.56
C TYR A 30 8.72 20.40 -6.36
N ARG A 31 9.85 20.21 -5.66
CA ARG A 31 9.90 19.47 -4.39
C ARG A 31 9.15 20.17 -3.27
N GLU A 32 9.24 21.49 -3.18
CA GLU A 32 8.51 22.31 -2.20
C GLU A 32 7.00 22.34 -2.54
N LEU A 33 6.62 22.38 -3.82
CA LEU A 33 5.23 22.29 -4.27
C LEU A 33 4.69 20.87 -4.07
N ARG A 34 5.50 19.81 -4.26
CA ARG A 34 5.15 18.43 -3.95
C ARG A 34 5.01 18.21 -2.44
N ALA A 35 5.87 18.82 -1.63
CA ALA A 35 5.77 18.84 -0.17
C ALA A 35 4.68 19.78 0.35
N ALA A 36 4.17 20.71 -0.45
CA ALA A 36 3.01 21.54 -0.13
C ALA A 36 1.70 20.93 -0.64
N LEU A 37 1.75 20.10 -1.70
CA LEU A 37 0.62 19.35 -2.28
C LEU A 37 0.42 17.97 -1.63
N GLN A 38 1.44 17.43 -0.97
CA GLN A 38 1.34 16.46 0.13
C GLN A 38 1.28 17.29 1.43
N LEU A 39 0.15 17.66 2.04
CA LEU A 39 -0.57 16.80 3.01
C LEU A 39 -1.67 17.57 3.77
N ASP A 40 -2.38 18.53 3.15
CA ASP A 40 -3.66 19.00 3.73
C ASP A 40 -4.82 18.02 3.40
N CYS A 41 -4.59 17.05 2.51
CA CYS A 41 -5.60 16.10 2.04
C CYS A 41 -5.36 14.64 2.44
N LEU A 42 -4.23 14.32 3.08
CA LEU A 42 -4.07 13.05 3.79
C LEU A 42 -3.71 13.35 5.24
N ASP A 43 -4.70 13.48 6.11
CA ASP A 43 -4.52 13.58 7.56
C ASP A 43 -4.05 12.21 8.15
N PHE A 44 -3.14 11.50 7.45
CA PHE A 44 -2.46 10.30 7.93
C PHE A 44 -1.41 10.65 8.99
N ASP A 45 -0.88 11.87 8.97
CA ASP A 45 0.10 12.41 9.93
C ASP A 45 -0.44 12.57 11.37
N ARG A 46 -1.68 12.16 11.63
CA ARG A 46 -2.35 12.33 12.93
C ARG A 46 -2.96 11.06 13.50
N PHE A 47 -2.57 9.86 13.03
CA PHE A 47 -2.97 8.65 13.73
C PHE A 47 -2.24 8.56 15.08
N PRO A 48 -2.96 8.54 16.22
CA PRO A 48 -2.29 8.75 17.49
C PRO A 48 -1.51 7.51 17.95
N LYS A 49 -0.32 7.80 18.47
CA LYS A 49 0.74 6.93 18.99
C LYS A 49 0.37 6.14 20.26
N THR A 50 -0.91 6.04 20.59
CA THR A 50 -1.37 5.39 21.81
C THR A 50 -2.15 4.13 21.48
N GLU A 51 -1.95 3.09 22.29
CA GLU A 51 -2.66 1.82 22.15
C GLU A 51 -4.19 2.02 22.08
N THR A 52 -4.74 2.97 22.83
CA THR A 52 -6.18 3.33 22.77
C THR A 52 -6.63 3.73 21.38
N LYS A 53 -5.81 4.51 20.67
CA LYS A 53 -6.17 5.05 19.36
C LYS A 53 -6.00 4.02 18.25
N VAL A 54 -5.03 3.12 18.40
CA VAL A 54 -4.96 1.90 17.60
C VAL A 54 -6.20 1.04 17.83
N LYS A 55 -6.65 0.84 19.08
CA LYS A 55 -7.88 0.08 19.38
C LYS A 55 -9.13 0.70 18.75
N GLU A 56 -9.28 2.03 18.83
CA GLU A 56 -10.37 2.74 18.16
C GLU A 56 -10.35 2.51 16.65
N GLU A 57 -9.16 2.54 16.06
CA GLU A 57 -8.96 2.33 14.63
C GLU A 57 -9.30 0.89 14.20
N LEU A 58 -8.81 -0.11 14.93
CA LEU A 58 -9.11 -1.51 14.65
C LEU A 58 -10.59 -1.82 14.89
N ALA A 59 -11.26 -1.15 15.83
CA ALA A 59 -12.70 -1.25 16.01
C ALA A 59 -13.47 -0.70 14.79
N ARG A 60 -13.03 0.43 14.22
CA ARG A 60 -13.58 1.00 12.99
C ARG A 60 -13.38 0.06 11.80
N GLN A 61 -12.20 -0.53 11.66
CA GLN A 61 -11.93 -1.51 10.60
C GLN A 61 -12.78 -2.77 10.76
N ALA A 62 -12.96 -3.27 11.99
CA ALA A 62 -13.84 -4.40 12.28
C ALA A 62 -15.28 -4.13 11.84
N ASP A 63 -15.81 -2.94 12.13
CA ASP A 63 -17.15 -2.53 11.70
C ASP A 63 -17.24 -2.48 10.17
N ARG A 64 -16.22 -1.98 9.47
CA ARG A 64 -16.19 -1.97 8.00
C ARG A 64 -16.12 -3.36 7.37
N TYR A 65 -15.33 -4.26 7.95
CA TYR A 65 -15.35 -5.67 7.55
C TYR A 65 -16.78 -6.20 7.61
N ILE A 66 -17.51 -5.96 8.69
CA ILE A 66 -18.91 -6.37 8.83
C ILE A 66 -19.81 -5.69 7.77
N GLU A 67 -19.65 -4.39 7.53
CA GLU A 67 -20.42 -3.59 6.57
C GLU A 67 -20.25 -4.06 5.12
N PHE A 68 -19.04 -4.44 4.70
CA PHE A 68 -18.78 -4.98 3.36
C PHE A 68 -19.44 -6.35 3.13
N GLY A 69 -20.25 -6.85 4.07
CA GLY A 69 -20.84 -8.18 3.96
C GLY A 69 -19.78 -9.27 4.07
N LEU A 70 -18.54 -8.93 4.46
CA LEU A 70 -17.61 -9.88 5.04
C LEU A 70 -18.24 -10.27 6.36
N ASN A 71 -19.06 -11.30 6.27
CA ASN A 71 -19.22 -12.23 7.36
C ASN A 71 -17.87 -12.93 7.58
N GLY A 72 -16.74 -12.22 7.71
CA GLY A 72 -15.44 -12.76 8.05
C GLY A 72 -15.58 -13.58 9.33
N HIS A 73 -16.40 -13.09 10.26
CA HIS A 73 -16.89 -13.88 11.39
C HIS A 73 -17.55 -15.20 10.95
N ARG A 74 -18.48 -15.28 9.99
CA ARG A 74 -19.01 -16.59 9.51
C ARG A 74 -18.01 -17.41 8.69
N GLN A 75 -17.19 -16.78 7.85
CA GLN A 75 -16.15 -17.44 7.05
C GLN A 75 -15.10 -18.12 7.93
N ILE A 76 -14.85 -17.57 9.12
CA ILE A 76 -13.98 -18.15 10.15
C ILE A 76 -14.78 -18.81 11.29
N ASN A 77 -16.10 -18.98 11.11
CA ASN A 77 -17.04 -19.57 12.08
C ASN A 77 -16.95 -19.01 13.52
N MET A 78 -16.94 -17.70 13.63
CA MET A 78 -16.85 -16.88 14.83
C MET A 78 -18.09 -15.98 14.96
N GLU A 79 -18.48 -15.67 16.19
CA GLU A 79 -19.53 -14.68 16.48
C GLU A 79 -19.02 -13.26 16.20
N GLN A 80 -19.89 -12.36 15.72
CA GLN A 80 -19.53 -10.99 15.36
C GLN A 80 -18.81 -10.22 16.48
N GLY A 81 -19.27 -10.35 17.73
CA GLY A 81 -18.62 -9.73 18.89
C GLY A 81 -17.19 -10.23 19.09
N LYS A 82 -17.00 -11.55 19.06
CA LYS A 82 -15.67 -12.18 19.18
C LYS A 82 -14.73 -11.79 18.03
N PHE A 83 -15.28 -11.62 16.82
CA PHE A 83 -14.50 -11.14 15.68
C PHE A 83 -13.99 -9.72 15.93
N LYS A 84 -14.86 -8.80 16.37
CA LYS A 84 -14.46 -7.44 16.72
C LYS A 84 -13.40 -7.42 17.83
N ASP A 85 -13.62 -8.19 18.89
CA ASP A 85 -12.67 -8.31 20.00
C ASP A 85 -11.31 -8.86 19.54
N SER A 86 -11.31 -9.83 18.61
CA SER A 86 -10.07 -10.41 18.07
C SER A 86 -9.23 -9.42 17.27
N LEU A 87 -9.85 -8.49 16.54
CA LEU A 87 -9.14 -7.45 15.81
C LEU A 87 -8.62 -6.37 16.77
N ILE A 88 -9.45 -5.94 17.73
CA ILE A 88 -9.02 -4.96 18.74
C ILE A 88 -7.86 -5.50 19.59
N ALA A 89 -7.84 -6.81 19.85
CA ALA A 89 -6.77 -7.48 20.57
C ALA A 89 -5.41 -7.47 19.83
N LEU A 90 -5.38 -7.17 18.53
CA LEU A 90 -4.13 -6.98 17.78
C LEU A 90 -3.45 -5.65 18.10
N ALA A 91 -4.14 -4.71 18.73
CA ALA A 91 -3.60 -3.40 19.02
C ALA A 91 -2.31 -3.52 19.85
N CYS A 92 -1.22 -3.04 19.27
CA CYS A 92 0.07 -2.89 19.92
C CYS A 92 0.61 -1.48 19.71
N PHE A 93 1.67 -1.14 20.43
CA PHE A 93 2.41 0.08 20.17
C PHE A 93 3.17 -0.02 18.85
N GLN A 94 3.18 1.06 18.09
CA GLN A 94 4.07 1.21 16.94
C GLN A 94 5.53 1.19 17.44
N LEU A 95 6.41 0.47 16.75
CA LEU A 95 7.85 0.52 17.03
C LEU A 95 8.42 1.92 16.71
N GLU A 96 9.41 2.36 17.49
CA GLU A 96 9.98 3.72 17.35
C GLU A 96 10.57 3.96 15.96
N ASN A 97 11.18 2.95 15.32
CA ASN A 97 11.77 3.04 14.00
C ASN A 97 10.75 3.10 12.85
N PHE A 98 9.47 2.81 13.13
CA PHE A 98 8.38 2.91 12.16
C PHE A 98 7.75 4.30 12.11
N ALA A 99 7.91 5.10 13.16
CA ALA A 99 7.29 6.41 13.26
C ALA A 99 7.69 7.33 12.10
N GLY A 100 6.71 7.93 11.42
CA GLY A 100 6.92 8.79 10.26
C GLY A 100 7.17 8.04 8.95
N ARG A 101 7.12 6.70 8.97
CA ARG A 101 7.33 5.82 7.81
C ARG A 101 6.17 4.86 7.62
N PHE A 102 5.69 4.23 8.69
CA PHE A 102 4.65 3.21 8.68
C PHE A 102 3.56 3.53 9.71
N ASP A 103 2.83 4.61 9.48
CA ASP A 103 1.91 5.19 10.48
C ASP A 103 0.46 4.69 10.36
N ILE A 104 0.19 3.80 9.41
CA ILE A 104 -1.17 3.28 9.17
C ILE A 104 -1.31 1.89 9.79
N PRO A 105 -2.03 1.74 10.91
CA PRO A 105 -2.33 0.43 11.47
C PRO A 105 -3.43 -0.24 10.62
N VAL A 106 -3.12 -1.38 10.03
CA VAL A 106 -4.03 -2.16 9.19
C VAL A 106 -4.26 -3.53 9.82
N ALA A 107 -5.51 -3.82 10.17
CA ALA A 107 -5.95 -5.17 10.52
C ALA A 107 -5.99 -6.01 9.24
N VAL A 108 -5.25 -7.12 9.21
CA VAL A 108 -5.27 -8.04 8.08
C VAL A 108 -5.82 -9.39 8.50
N LEU A 109 -6.81 -9.89 7.74
CA LEU A 109 -7.45 -11.17 7.98
C LEU A 109 -6.69 -12.31 7.30
N GLY A 110 -5.44 -12.59 7.69
CA GLY A 110 -4.55 -13.52 6.95
C GLY A 110 -5.02 -14.97 6.78
N GLN A 111 -6.08 -15.39 7.47
CA GLN A 111 -6.73 -16.71 7.27
C GLN A 111 -7.87 -16.69 6.22
N VAL A 112 -8.27 -15.51 5.76
CA VAL A 112 -9.29 -15.31 4.73
C VAL A 112 -8.56 -14.96 3.42
N PRO A 113 -8.83 -15.65 2.30
CA PRO A 113 -8.22 -15.30 1.02
C PRO A 113 -8.50 -13.84 0.64
N ALA A 114 -7.48 -13.08 0.23
CA ALA A 114 -7.64 -11.65 -0.05
C ALA A 114 -8.68 -11.39 -1.16
N LYS A 115 -8.79 -12.29 -2.16
CA LYS A 115 -9.84 -12.23 -3.18
C LYS A 115 -11.25 -12.10 -2.60
N ASP A 116 -11.52 -12.79 -1.49
CA ASP A 116 -12.85 -12.82 -0.89
C ASP A 116 -13.13 -11.51 -0.15
N ILE A 117 -12.08 -10.92 0.45
CA ILE A 117 -12.11 -9.59 1.07
C ILE A 117 -12.38 -8.51 0.02
N TYR A 118 -11.60 -8.49 -1.06
CA TYR A 118 -11.77 -7.53 -2.15
C TYR A 118 -13.16 -7.60 -2.79
N LYS A 119 -13.62 -8.80 -3.14
CA LYS A 119 -14.95 -9.00 -3.76
C LYS A 119 -16.08 -8.51 -2.87
N ALA A 120 -16.01 -8.79 -1.57
CA ALA A 120 -17.03 -8.31 -0.64
C ALA A 120 -16.98 -6.78 -0.46
N ALA A 121 -15.80 -6.18 -0.51
CA ALA A 121 -15.62 -4.72 -0.53
C ALA A 121 -16.01 -4.06 -1.86
N GLY A 122 -16.57 -4.82 -2.82
CA GLY A 122 -17.01 -4.32 -4.12
C GLY A 122 -15.87 -4.05 -5.10
N VAL A 123 -14.69 -4.63 -4.85
CA VAL A 123 -13.52 -4.53 -5.72
C VAL A 123 -13.52 -5.68 -6.72
N ASP A 124 -13.45 -5.34 -8.00
CA ASP A 124 -13.34 -6.33 -9.08
C ASP A 124 -11.97 -7.03 -8.98
N TYR A 125 -11.92 -8.36 -9.09
CA TYR A 125 -10.70 -9.13 -8.81
C TYR A 125 -10.26 -9.92 -10.05
N GLN A 126 -9.27 -9.40 -10.78
CA GLN A 126 -8.85 -9.93 -12.08
C GLN A 126 -7.70 -10.94 -12.00
N LEU A 127 -7.17 -11.23 -10.80
CA LEU A 127 -6.11 -12.25 -10.66
C LEU A 127 -6.64 -13.69 -10.85
N GLY A 128 -7.96 -13.90 -10.81
CA GLY A 128 -8.58 -15.20 -11.13
C GLY A 128 -8.00 -16.38 -10.33
N ASP A 129 -7.58 -17.43 -11.06
CA ASP A 129 -6.91 -18.63 -10.55
C ASP A 129 -5.38 -18.58 -10.81
N LEU A 130 -4.81 -17.39 -11.00
CA LEU A 130 -3.37 -17.24 -11.21
C LEU A 130 -2.58 -17.69 -9.97
N ASP A 131 -1.33 -18.05 -10.22
CA ASP A 131 -0.38 -18.44 -9.18
C ASP A 131 0.09 -17.20 -8.42
N VAL A 132 -0.67 -16.85 -7.37
CA VAL A 132 -0.37 -15.74 -6.47
C VAL A 132 0.33 -16.26 -5.22
N ARG A 133 1.50 -15.70 -4.92
CA ARG A 133 2.35 -16.10 -3.79
C ARG A 133 3.02 -14.88 -3.17
N ASP A 134 3.52 -15.04 -1.96
CA ASP A 134 4.50 -14.07 -1.43
C ASP A 134 5.72 -14.03 -2.37
N TRP A 135 6.22 -12.82 -2.63
CA TRP A 135 7.35 -12.65 -3.55
C TRP A 135 8.60 -13.35 -2.97
N PRO A 136 9.19 -14.32 -3.69
CA PRO A 136 10.11 -15.29 -3.09
C PRO A 136 11.52 -14.73 -2.82
N ASP A 137 11.89 -13.59 -3.43
CA ASP A 137 13.19 -12.95 -3.22
C ASP A 137 13.14 -11.83 -2.18
N ASP A 138 12.22 -11.87 -1.21
CA ASP A 138 12.41 -11.07 -0.01
C ASP A 138 13.76 -11.52 0.61
N PRO A 139 14.81 -10.67 0.60
CA PRO A 139 16.16 -11.06 1.03
C PRO A 139 16.20 -11.47 2.50
N GLN A 140 15.12 -11.22 3.22
CA GLN A 140 14.96 -11.46 4.62
C GLN A 140 13.85 -12.52 4.89
N GLY A 141 13.20 -13.09 3.88
CA GLY A 141 12.32 -14.27 3.98
C GLY A 141 10.98 -14.06 4.69
N TYR A 142 10.33 -12.92 4.49
CA TYR A 142 8.98 -12.69 5.03
C TYR A 142 7.95 -13.66 4.41
N VAL A 143 7.05 -14.15 5.26
CA VAL A 143 5.90 -15.00 4.85
C VAL A 143 4.64 -14.44 5.48
N THR A 144 3.59 -14.27 4.67
CA THR A 144 2.29 -13.76 5.11
C THR A 144 1.69 -14.66 6.18
N PRO A 145 1.40 -14.13 7.39
CA PRO A 145 0.80 -14.91 8.46
C PRO A 145 -0.58 -15.47 8.08
N GLN A 146 -0.81 -16.75 8.34
CA GLN A 146 -2.11 -17.42 8.13
C GLN A 146 -3.11 -17.19 9.28
N ARG A 147 -3.00 -16.05 9.97
CA ARG A 147 -3.81 -15.66 11.13
C ARG A 147 -4.15 -14.18 11.02
N PHE A 148 -4.97 -13.67 11.92
CA PHE A 148 -5.14 -12.22 12.02
C PHE A 148 -3.85 -11.57 12.50
N TYR A 149 -3.46 -10.46 11.87
CA TYR A 149 -2.28 -9.70 12.26
C TYR A 149 -2.49 -8.22 12.04
N LEU A 150 -1.75 -7.41 12.79
CA LEU A 150 -1.64 -5.98 12.58
C LEU A 150 -0.44 -5.72 11.67
N SER A 151 -0.64 -4.94 10.62
CA SER A 151 0.44 -4.41 9.79
C SER A 151 0.52 -2.90 9.98
N TRP A 152 1.72 -2.40 10.25
CA TRP A 152 2.02 -0.97 10.15
C TRP A 152 2.45 -0.68 8.72
N MET A 153 1.70 0.15 8.01
CA MET A 153 1.86 0.36 6.57
C MET A 153 2.12 1.81 6.20
N ASP A 154 2.75 2.01 5.04
CA ASP A 154 2.56 3.20 4.22
C ASP A 154 1.56 2.92 3.09
N THR A 155 1.08 3.98 2.44
CA THR A 155 0.16 3.86 1.30
C THR A 155 0.86 3.64 -0.04
N GLY A 156 2.19 3.66 -0.09
CA GLY A 156 2.99 3.69 -1.30
C GLY A 156 3.26 5.09 -1.86
N VAL A 157 2.73 6.15 -1.24
CA VAL A 157 2.87 7.53 -1.74
C VAL A 157 4.32 8.00 -1.86
N PHE A 158 5.22 7.49 -1.00
CA PHE A 158 6.66 7.80 -1.04
C PHE A 158 7.40 7.02 -2.15
N ASN A 159 6.76 6.01 -2.74
CA ASN A 159 7.26 5.19 -3.82
C ASN A 159 6.47 5.39 -5.14
N LEU A 160 5.81 6.54 -5.31
CA LEU A 160 5.17 6.89 -6.58
C LEU A 160 6.19 6.93 -7.72
N ASP A 161 5.78 6.48 -8.90
CA ASP A 161 6.59 6.46 -10.13
C ASP A 161 7.88 5.64 -10.00
N ARG A 162 7.88 4.64 -9.10
CA ARG A 162 8.98 3.69 -8.96
C ARG A 162 8.56 2.33 -9.49
N LYS A 163 9.50 1.64 -10.11
CA LYS A 163 9.32 0.24 -10.50
C LYS A 163 9.18 -0.62 -9.26
N VAL A 164 8.27 -1.59 -9.29
CA VAL A 164 8.08 -2.54 -8.19
C VAL A 164 9.37 -3.31 -7.90
N GLU A 165 10.12 -3.69 -8.93
CA GLU A 165 11.43 -4.36 -8.79
C GLU A 165 12.47 -3.48 -8.09
N ASP A 166 12.53 -2.18 -8.41
CA ASP A 166 13.43 -1.24 -7.74
C ASP A 166 13.06 -1.07 -6.27
N VAL A 167 11.77 -1.09 -5.94
CA VAL A 167 11.30 -1.01 -4.56
C VAL A 167 11.71 -2.27 -3.79
N ARG A 168 11.48 -3.47 -4.34
CA ARG A 168 11.84 -4.76 -3.73
C ARG A 168 13.33 -4.88 -3.43
N THR A 169 14.18 -4.43 -4.35
CA THR A 169 15.64 -4.55 -4.23
C THR A 169 16.27 -3.53 -3.29
N ASN A 170 15.52 -2.49 -2.88
CA ASN A 170 16.01 -1.40 -2.05
C ASN A 170 15.26 -1.29 -0.69
N LEU A 171 14.69 -2.39 -0.21
CA LEU A 171 14.05 -2.44 1.11
C LEU A 171 15.09 -2.33 2.23
N ALA A 172 14.82 -1.48 3.23
CA ALA A 172 15.63 -1.43 4.43
C ALA A 172 15.36 -2.68 5.32
N PRO A 173 16.25 -3.02 6.27
CA PRO A 173 16.13 -4.22 7.12
C PRO A 173 14.84 -4.32 7.94
N ASP A 174 14.20 -3.19 8.23
CA ASP A 174 12.96 -3.09 9.00
C ASP A 174 11.73 -2.88 8.11
N MET A 175 11.86 -3.13 6.82
CA MET A 175 10.81 -3.00 5.83
C MET A 175 10.54 -4.34 5.14
N ARG A 176 9.30 -4.51 4.71
CA ARG A 176 8.91 -5.54 3.74
C ARG A 176 7.95 -4.95 2.72
N GLY A 177 7.83 -5.58 1.56
CA GLY A 177 6.77 -5.23 0.62
C GLY A 177 5.39 -5.55 1.19
N ALA A 178 4.40 -4.71 0.90
CA ALA A 178 3.01 -5.03 1.19
C ALA A 178 2.51 -6.16 0.29
N THR A 179 1.83 -7.15 0.86
CA THR A 179 1.23 -8.26 0.12
C THR A 179 -0.20 -7.92 -0.31
N GLU A 180 -0.80 -8.73 -1.17
CA GLU A 180 -2.21 -8.53 -1.55
C GLU A 180 -3.16 -8.57 -0.34
N SER A 181 -2.80 -9.37 0.68
CA SER A 181 -3.56 -9.47 1.93
C SER A 181 -3.48 -8.15 2.71
N ASP A 182 -2.29 -7.55 2.79
CA ASP A 182 -2.11 -6.22 3.37
C ASP A 182 -2.90 -5.17 2.59
N GLY A 183 -2.87 -5.22 1.26
CA GLY A 183 -3.65 -4.35 0.38
C GLY A 183 -5.15 -4.42 0.64
N SER A 184 -5.67 -5.62 0.89
CA SER A 184 -7.10 -5.81 1.19
C SER A 184 -7.48 -5.15 2.52
N GLY A 185 -6.60 -5.24 3.53
CA GLY A 185 -6.77 -4.53 4.80
C GLY A 185 -6.64 -3.02 4.62
N LEU A 186 -5.69 -2.56 3.82
CA LEU A 186 -5.46 -1.14 3.54
C LEU A 186 -6.69 -0.50 2.90
N TYR A 187 -7.32 -1.18 1.93
CA TYR A 187 -8.55 -0.70 1.31
C TYR A 187 -9.72 -0.66 2.31
N VAL A 188 -9.81 -1.62 3.23
CA VAL A 188 -10.82 -1.58 4.31
C VAL A 188 -10.56 -0.42 5.28
N ALA A 189 -9.30 -0.18 5.64
CA ALA A 189 -8.89 0.94 6.49
C ALA A 189 -9.09 2.31 5.80
N HIS A 190 -8.93 2.36 4.47
CA HIS A 190 -8.95 3.57 3.66
C HIS A 190 -9.59 3.34 2.28
N PRO A 191 -10.93 3.23 2.18
CA PRO A 191 -11.62 2.90 0.92
C PRO A 191 -11.51 3.99 -0.15
N ARG A 192 -11.11 5.22 0.24
CA ARG A 192 -10.90 6.36 -0.66
C ARG A 192 -9.45 6.51 -1.13
N ILE A 193 -8.55 5.58 -0.79
CA ILE A 193 -7.13 5.65 -1.16
C ILE A 193 -6.93 5.85 -2.67
N LEU A 194 -7.79 5.21 -3.48
CA LEU A 194 -7.72 5.26 -4.95
C LEU A 194 -8.20 6.58 -5.56
N GLU A 195 -8.76 7.50 -4.75
CA GLU A 195 -9.02 8.87 -5.20
C GLU A 195 -7.72 9.70 -5.27
N HIS A 196 -6.63 9.20 -4.69
CA HIS A 196 -5.35 9.89 -4.60
C HIS A 196 -4.28 9.27 -5.51
N HIS A 197 -4.11 7.95 -5.43
CA HIS A 197 -3.16 7.19 -6.22
C HIS A 197 -3.51 5.69 -6.23
N TYR A 198 -2.92 4.94 -7.15
CA TYR A 198 -3.04 3.49 -7.24
C TYR A 198 -1.91 2.81 -6.47
N VAL A 199 -2.12 1.58 -6.05
CA VAL A 199 -1.23 0.93 -5.07
C VAL A 199 -0.68 -0.37 -5.64
N ASP A 200 0.65 -0.48 -5.75
CA ASP A 200 1.30 -1.76 -6.02
C ASP A 200 1.57 -2.54 -4.73
N PHE A 201 1.55 -3.87 -4.84
CA PHE A 201 1.83 -4.78 -3.74
C PHE A 201 3.16 -5.52 -3.97
N PRO A 202 4.32 -4.89 -3.69
CA PRO A 202 5.64 -5.46 -3.92
C PRO A 202 5.89 -6.75 -3.14
N GLY A 203 5.17 -7.02 -2.05
CA GLY A 203 5.30 -8.25 -1.28
C GLY A 203 4.67 -9.49 -1.94
N THR A 204 3.95 -9.34 -3.05
CA THR A 204 3.26 -10.44 -3.74
C THR A 204 3.73 -10.62 -5.18
N SER A 205 3.93 -11.87 -5.59
CA SER A 205 4.20 -12.30 -6.97
C SER A 205 2.96 -12.84 -7.64
N VAL A 206 2.74 -12.49 -8.91
CA VAL A 206 1.84 -13.21 -9.82
C VAL A 206 2.70 -13.83 -10.93
N GLY A 207 2.90 -15.15 -10.86
CA GLY A 207 3.91 -15.81 -11.69
C GLY A 207 5.33 -15.26 -11.44
N SER A 208 6.19 -15.25 -12.47
CA SER A 208 7.63 -14.97 -12.31
C SER A 208 8.08 -13.52 -12.55
N GLY A 209 7.17 -12.59 -12.88
CA GLY A 209 7.56 -11.25 -13.33
C GLY A 209 6.52 -10.16 -13.12
N HIS A 210 5.46 -10.45 -12.37
CA HIS A 210 4.39 -9.49 -12.13
C HIS A 210 4.14 -9.28 -10.65
N ALA A 211 3.60 -8.12 -10.31
CA ALA A 211 3.06 -7.80 -9.00
C ALA A 211 1.59 -7.41 -9.14
N PRO A 212 0.76 -7.76 -8.15
CA PRO A 212 -0.60 -7.26 -8.13
C PRO A 212 -0.62 -5.79 -7.73
N TYR A 213 -1.65 -5.09 -8.19
CA TYR A 213 -1.94 -3.71 -7.86
C TYR A 213 -3.43 -3.53 -7.58
N LEU A 214 -3.78 -2.42 -6.94
CA LEU A 214 -5.14 -1.94 -6.74
C LEU A 214 -5.30 -0.57 -7.43
N HIS A 215 -6.21 -0.47 -8.39
CA HIS A 215 -6.44 0.75 -9.18
C HIS A 215 -7.92 1.03 -9.45
N LEU A 216 -8.21 2.12 -10.17
CA LEU A 216 -9.55 2.38 -10.71
C LEU A 216 -9.61 2.05 -12.21
N PHE A 217 -10.37 1.02 -12.57
CA PHE A 217 -10.71 0.73 -13.96
C PHE A 217 -12.11 1.25 -14.30
N ILE A 218 -12.20 2.22 -15.21
CA ILE A 218 -13.48 2.87 -15.59
C ILE A 218 -14.25 3.35 -14.34
N GLY A 219 -13.51 3.94 -13.39
CA GLY A 219 -14.07 4.48 -12.15
C GLY A 219 -14.50 3.43 -11.12
N ARG A 220 -14.21 2.14 -11.33
CA ARG A 220 -14.48 1.07 -10.37
C ARG A 220 -13.17 0.51 -9.79
N PRO A 221 -13.11 0.24 -8.48
CA PRO A 221 -11.93 -0.34 -7.86
C PRO A 221 -11.71 -1.75 -8.39
N GLU A 222 -10.47 -2.05 -8.78
CA GLU A 222 -10.09 -3.33 -9.35
C GLU A 222 -8.68 -3.75 -8.87
N VAL A 223 -8.51 -5.04 -8.58
CA VAL A 223 -7.21 -5.67 -8.39
C VAL A 223 -6.79 -6.34 -9.70
N GLY A 224 -5.66 -5.89 -10.24
CA GLY A 224 -5.01 -6.44 -11.42
C GLY A 224 -3.55 -6.77 -11.13
N TYR A 225 -2.77 -7.03 -12.18
CA TYR A 225 -1.33 -7.25 -12.08
C TYR A 225 -0.61 -6.66 -13.28
N ASP A 226 0.63 -6.23 -13.09
CA ASP A 226 1.51 -5.76 -14.17
C ASP A 226 2.96 -6.19 -13.95
N TRP A 227 3.77 -5.99 -14.98
CA TRP A 227 5.20 -6.20 -14.98
C TRP A 227 5.90 -5.36 -13.93
N VAL A 228 6.82 -5.99 -13.20
CA VAL A 228 7.51 -5.38 -12.05
C VAL A 228 8.56 -4.35 -12.44
N ASP A 229 8.96 -4.33 -13.72
CA ASP A 229 9.95 -3.43 -14.30
C ASP A 229 9.33 -2.20 -14.98
N CYS A 230 7.99 -2.09 -14.96
CA CYS A 230 7.24 -0.91 -15.37
C CYS A 230 7.09 0.07 -14.20
N ALA A 231 7.09 1.37 -14.50
CA ALA A 231 6.76 2.43 -13.58
C ALA A 231 5.61 3.25 -14.17
N TYR A 232 4.61 3.55 -13.34
CA TYR A 232 3.48 4.37 -13.70
C TYR A 232 3.38 5.55 -12.72
N PRO A 233 3.22 6.80 -13.20
CA PRO A 233 3.22 7.97 -12.32
C PRO A 233 2.15 7.94 -11.23
N GLU A 234 1.01 7.31 -11.51
CA GLU A 234 -0.13 7.21 -10.62
C GLU A 234 -0.02 6.05 -9.62
N PHE A 235 0.95 5.14 -9.79
CA PHE A 235 1.12 3.96 -8.94
C PHE A 235 2.24 4.18 -7.93
N GLY A 236 1.95 3.84 -6.67
CA GLY A 236 2.88 3.85 -5.57
C GLY A 236 2.97 2.48 -4.91
N SER A 237 4.19 1.97 -4.71
CA SER A 237 4.38 0.66 -4.09
C SER A 237 4.30 0.75 -2.57
N ALA A 238 3.26 0.14 -1.99
CA ALA A 238 3.04 0.13 -0.54
C ALA A 238 4.03 -0.78 0.18
N LEU A 239 4.53 -0.32 1.32
CA LEU A 239 5.43 -1.06 2.18
C LEU A 239 4.86 -1.21 3.59
N CYS A 240 5.38 -2.20 4.31
CA CYS A 240 5.05 -2.45 5.70
C CYS A 240 6.30 -2.41 6.57
N GLY A 241 6.13 -2.01 7.82
CA GLY A 241 7.10 -2.26 8.87
C GLY A 241 7.26 -3.76 9.13
N ARG A 242 8.48 -4.15 9.48
CA ARG A 242 8.85 -5.53 9.83
C ARG A 242 9.47 -5.57 11.23
N ASP A 243 8.88 -6.40 12.08
CA ASP A 243 9.35 -6.72 13.44
C ASP A 243 10.21 -7.99 13.46
#